data_AF-A0A0C2CA49-F1
#
_entry.id   AF-A0A0C2CA49-F1
#
_cell.length_a   1.000
_cell.length_b   1.000
_cell.length_c   1.000
_cell.angle_alpha   90.00
_cell.angle_beta   90.00
_cell.angle_gamma   90.00
#
_symmetry.space_group_name_H-M   'P 1'
#
loop_
_entity.id
_entity.type
_entity.pdbx_description
1 polymer ?
#
loop_
_entity_poly.entity_id
_entity_poly.type
_entity_poly.pdbx_seq_one_letter_code
_entity_poly.pdbx_strand_id
1 'polypeptide(L)'
;MQVMERVGKYCLALRKVYDQEGINSSHSGAIRKKLRRILSELDESDENAHALELFWKAAYYEPLMKLRKQKNLDGNWFDVMVAVFCGELQSMLAESPRHAAMYNLFLGDLHRYLKNTDQSSLSTVYYRRAVEMDADVGQAFNQLAINETPVKTVSRTNLDSEGIRLVEAIKSLSDPIRDQQLSLLLLILSLSTRQAVESGNEDAFIGCVTLLCSCYLPLIDKVVITQSEEVRDDDEVIRIRRRRVRSESDREDDSRSRDSSSSGGDSEETESERSELPREQEVDIQGGWILAAICEWLYYISPQLHSLKNRKKTPIPAALLNVPCSPPPK
;
A
#
# COMPACT_ATOMS: atom_id res chain seq x y z
N MET A 1 3.28 8.77 -38.91
CA MET A 1 2.90 7.41 -38.51
C MET A 1 2.86 7.40 -36.99
N GLN A 2 1.67 7.22 -36.40
CA GLN A 2 1.50 7.22 -34.95
C GLN A 2 2.33 6.09 -34.33
N VAL A 3 2.88 6.30 -33.12
CA VAL A 3 3.75 5.32 -32.42
C VAL A 3 3.11 3.93 -32.36
N MET A 4 1.83 3.86 -32.03
CA MET A 4 1.08 2.60 -31.94
C MET A 4 1.05 1.82 -33.25
N GLU A 5 0.94 2.50 -34.39
CA GLU A 5 0.97 1.89 -35.71
C GLU A 5 2.36 1.27 -36.00
N ARG A 6 3.43 1.96 -35.57
CA ARG A 6 4.81 1.45 -35.69
C ARG A 6 5.02 0.21 -34.83
N VAL A 7 4.63 0.28 -33.55
CA VAL A 7 4.77 -0.83 -32.60
C VAL A 7 3.97 -2.04 -33.10
N GLY A 8 2.70 -1.85 -33.47
CA GLY A 8 1.84 -2.90 -34.01
C GLY A 8 2.44 -3.57 -35.26
N LYS A 9 2.96 -2.78 -36.21
CA LYS A 9 3.62 -3.30 -37.42
C LYS A 9 4.83 -4.18 -37.09
N TYR A 10 5.70 -3.74 -36.16
CA TYR A 10 6.88 -4.51 -35.78
C TYR A 10 6.54 -5.74 -34.93
N CYS A 11 5.53 -5.67 -34.06
CA CYS A 11 5.03 -6.84 -33.31
C CYS A 11 4.46 -7.91 -34.26
N LEU A 12 3.71 -7.51 -35.29
CA LEU A 12 3.22 -8.45 -36.32
C LEU A 12 4.36 -9.06 -37.12
N ALA A 13 5.36 -8.27 -37.50
CA ALA A 13 6.54 -8.78 -38.19
C ALA A 13 7.30 -9.79 -37.31
N LEU A 14 7.45 -9.49 -36.02
CA LEU A 14 8.15 -10.35 -35.07
C LEU A 14 7.46 -11.70 -34.91
N ARG A 15 6.13 -11.72 -34.79
CA ARG A 15 5.35 -12.98 -34.73
C ARG A 15 5.59 -13.86 -35.95
N LYS A 16 5.61 -13.28 -37.15
CA LYS A 16 5.90 -14.03 -38.39
C LYS A 16 7.30 -14.64 -38.38
N VAL A 17 8.30 -13.88 -37.92
CA VAL A 17 9.68 -14.39 -37.79
C VAL A 17 9.76 -15.51 -36.76
N TYR A 18 9.05 -15.41 -35.64
CA TYR A 18 9.00 -16.50 -34.66
C TYR A 18 8.38 -17.79 -35.21
N ASP A 19 7.39 -17.69 -36.08
CA ASP A 19 6.78 -18.86 -36.72
C ASP A 19 7.67 -19.48 -37.81
N GLN A 20 8.49 -18.66 -38.49
CA GLN A 20 9.31 -19.10 -39.62
C GLN A 20 10.73 -19.54 -39.22
N GLU A 21 11.38 -18.80 -38.31
CA GLU A 21 12.80 -18.93 -38.00
C GLU A 21 13.08 -19.26 -36.53
N GLY A 22 12.08 -19.11 -35.64
CA GLY A 22 12.21 -19.38 -34.22
C GLY A 22 12.65 -18.17 -33.36
N ILE A 23 12.58 -18.36 -32.04
CA ILE A 23 12.70 -17.28 -31.04
C ILE A 23 14.12 -16.69 -30.89
N ASN A 24 15.12 -17.48 -31.29
CA ASN A 24 16.55 -17.18 -31.19
C ASN A 24 17.17 -16.76 -32.53
N SER A 25 16.38 -16.58 -33.60
CA SER A 25 16.93 -16.13 -34.88
C SER A 25 17.51 -14.72 -34.77
N SER A 26 18.57 -14.44 -35.54
CA SER A 26 19.19 -13.11 -35.59
C SER A 26 18.19 -12.04 -36.04
N HIS A 27 17.27 -12.37 -36.95
CA HIS A 27 16.19 -11.48 -37.38
C HIS A 27 15.23 -11.14 -36.24
N SER A 28 14.83 -12.13 -35.43
CA SER A 28 13.95 -11.87 -34.30
C SER A 28 14.61 -10.94 -33.27
N GLY A 29 15.90 -11.14 -32.98
CA GLY A 29 16.68 -10.27 -32.12
C GLY A 29 16.81 -8.85 -32.67
N ALA A 30 17.01 -8.69 -33.97
CA ALA A 30 17.07 -7.37 -34.62
C ALA A 30 15.74 -6.62 -34.54
N ILE A 31 14.61 -7.32 -34.73
CA ILE A 31 13.27 -6.71 -34.60
C ILE A 31 13.01 -6.32 -33.14
N ARG A 32 13.31 -7.19 -32.15
CA ARG A 32 13.17 -6.83 -30.73
C ARG A 32 14.01 -5.61 -30.36
N LYS A 33 15.27 -5.57 -30.79
CA LYS A 33 16.15 -4.40 -30.57
C LYS A 33 15.55 -3.12 -31.18
N LYS A 34 14.93 -3.20 -32.35
CA LYS A 34 14.26 -2.07 -32.98
C LYS A 34 13.01 -1.63 -32.21
N LEU A 35 12.18 -2.58 -31.76
CA LEU A 35 11.03 -2.30 -30.89
C LEU A 35 11.45 -1.59 -29.61
N ARG A 36 12.48 -2.09 -28.91
CA ARG A 36 13.00 -1.46 -27.69
C ARG A 36 13.39 0.00 -27.87
N ARG A 37 14.07 0.33 -28.98
CA ARG A 37 14.43 1.72 -29.30
C ARG A 37 13.22 2.62 -29.56
N ILE A 38 12.17 2.08 -30.17
CA ILE A 38 10.93 2.85 -30.37
C ILE A 38 10.27 3.12 -29.02
N LEU A 39 10.26 2.11 -28.13
CA LEU A 39 9.63 2.19 -26.81
C LEU A 39 10.40 3.09 -25.83
N SER A 40 11.72 3.19 -25.94
CA SER A 40 12.53 4.08 -25.09
C SER A 40 12.25 5.57 -25.31
N GLU A 41 11.68 5.93 -26.47
CA GLU A 41 11.34 7.31 -26.81
C GLU A 41 9.96 7.73 -26.25
N LEU A 42 9.19 6.80 -25.66
CA LEU A 42 7.83 7.04 -25.20
C LEU A 42 7.78 7.77 -23.85
N ASP A 43 6.73 8.56 -23.67
CA ASP A 43 6.37 9.19 -22.39
C ASP A 43 5.46 8.27 -21.55
N GLU A 44 5.22 8.66 -20.31
CA GLU A 44 4.33 7.98 -19.34
C GLU A 44 2.88 8.39 -19.60
N SER A 45 2.30 7.89 -20.69
CA SER A 45 0.88 8.03 -21.01
C SER A 45 0.20 6.67 -21.16
N ASP A 46 -1.12 6.62 -20.95
CA ASP A 46 -1.91 5.38 -21.04
C ASP A 46 -1.77 4.68 -22.39
N GLU A 47 -1.69 5.45 -23.49
CA GLU A 47 -1.46 4.92 -24.83
C GLU A 47 -0.11 4.19 -24.93
N ASN A 48 0.91 4.69 -24.23
CA ASN A 48 2.25 4.10 -24.21
C ASN A 48 2.35 2.89 -23.27
N ALA A 49 1.58 2.86 -22.18
CA ALA A 49 1.42 1.65 -21.36
C ALA A 49 0.84 0.50 -22.20
N HIS A 50 -0.16 0.80 -23.04
CA HIS A 50 -0.71 -0.19 -23.97
C HIS A 50 0.31 -0.66 -25.03
N ALA A 51 1.15 0.25 -25.54
CA ALA A 51 2.24 -0.10 -26.45
C ALA A 51 3.23 -1.09 -25.83
N LEU A 52 3.58 -0.88 -24.56
CA LEU A 52 4.48 -1.74 -23.79
C LEU A 52 3.87 -3.13 -23.55
N GLU A 53 2.58 -3.21 -23.22
CA GLU A 53 1.90 -4.50 -23.09
C GLU A 53 1.88 -5.28 -24.42
N LEU A 54 1.59 -4.60 -25.52
CA LEU A 54 1.56 -5.22 -26.84
C LEU A 54 2.94 -5.77 -27.20
N PHE A 55 3.98 -4.99 -26.93
CA PHE A 55 5.37 -5.41 -27.07
C PHE A 55 5.68 -6.62 -26.18
N TRP A 56 5.38 -6.57 -24.88
CA TRP A 56 5.61 -7.66 -23.95
C TRP A 56 4.96 -8.97 -24.41
N LYS A 57 3.68 -8.90 -24.79
CA LYS A 57 2.90 -10.04 -25.29
C LYS A 57 3.56 -10.66 -26.52
N ALA A 58 3.82 -9.85 -27.54
CA ALA A 58 4.33 -10.33 -28.81
C ALA A 58 5.80 -10.75 -28.77
N ALA A 59 6.65 -10.02 -28.03
CA ALA A 59 8.09 -10.21 -28.05
C ALA A 59 8.58 -11.29 -27.08
N TYR A 60 7.91 -11.45 -25.94
CA TYR A 60 8.42 -12.30 -24.85
C TYR A 60 7.39 -13.32 -24.36
N TYR A 61 6.19 -12.89 -23.94
CA TYR A 61 5.24 -13.78 -23.27
C TYR A 61 4.70 -14.88 -24.19
N GLU A 62 4.05 -14.53 -25.31
CA GLU A 62 3.48 -15.50 -26.26
C GLU A 62 4.52 -16.50 -26.78
N PRO A 63 5.71 -16.08 -27.28
CA PRO A 63 6.70 -17.01 -27.79
C PRO A 63 7.29 -17.89 -26.69
N LEU A 64 7.48 -17.38 -25.45
CA LEU A 64 7.88 -18.23 -24.33
C LEU A 64 6.81 -19.26 -23.96
N MET A 65 5.54 -18.88 -23.93
CA MET A 65 4.45 -19.81 -23.65
C MET A 65 4.31 -20.88 -24.74
N LYS A 66 4.55 -20.51 -26.01
CA LYS A 66 4.63 -21.46 -27.13
C LYS A 66 5.82 -22.40 -26.95
N LEU A 67 6.99 -21.87 -26.60
CA LEU A 67 8.21 -22.64 -26.32
C LEU A 67 7.93 -23.65 -25.20
N ARG A 68 7.45 -23.20 -24.04
CA ARG A 68 7.15 -24.05 -22.86
C ARG A 68 6.27 -25.27 -23.16
N LYS A 69 5.37 -25.17 -24.15
CA LYS A 69 4.46 -26.27 -24.54
C LYS A 69 5.11 -27.31 -25.47
N GLN A 70 6.29 -27.05 -26.00
CA GLN A 70 7.00 -27.99 -26.88
C GLN A 70 7.53 -29.18 -26.08
N LYS A 71 7.18 -30.40 -26.51
CA LYS A 71 7.53 -31.65 -25.81
C LYS A 71 8.99 -32.08 -25.98
N ASN A 72 9.66 -31.59 -27.02
CA ASN A 72 11.03 -32.00 -27.42
C ASN A 72 12.04 -30.87 -27.18
N LEU A 73 11.87 -30.09 -26.12
CA LEU A 73 12.84 -29.08 -25.74
C LEU A 73 14.00 -29.75 -25.01
N ASP A 74 15.15 -29.80 -25.69
CA ASP A 74 16.38 -30.27 -25.09
C ASP A 74 16.85 -29.33 -23.97
N GLY A 75 17.10 -29.89 -22.79
CA GLY A 75 17.82 -29.26 -21.69
C GLY A 75 17.22 -27.96 -21.13
N ASN A 76 18.10 -27.05 -20.69
CA ASN A 76 17.78 -25.78 -20.04
C ASN A 76 17.46 -24.65 -21.06
N TRP A 77 17.10 -24.98 -22.30
CA TRP A 77 16.92 -23.99 -23.36
C TRP A 77 15.85 -22.93 -23.03
N PHE A 78 14.77 -23.35 -22.37
CA PHE A 78 13.74 -22.42 -21.89
C PHE A 78 14.33 -21.39 -20.91
N ASP A 79 15.10 -21.84 -19.92
CA ASP A 79 15.70 -20.97 -18.90
C ASP A 79 16.76 -20.04 -19.53
N VAL A 80 17.51 -20.51 -20.53
CA VAL A 80 18.45 -19.67 -21.31
C VAL A 80 17.70 -18.55 -22.03
N MET A 81 16.59 -18.86 -22.69
CA MET A 81 15.79 -17.84 -23.38
C MET A 81 15.18 -16.83 -22.41
N VAL A 82 14.72 -17.27 -21.24
CA VAL A 82 14.26 -16.38 -20.18
C VAL A 82 15.39 -15.45 -19.72
N ALA A 83 16.60 -15.98 -19.49
CA ALA A 83 17.75 -15.16 -19.08
C ALA A 83 18.15 -14.12 -20.13
N VAL A 84 18.14 -14.47 -21.42
CA VAL A 84 18.36 -13.52 -22.52
C VAL A 84 17.32 -12.39 -22.47
N PHE A 85 16.04 -12.72 -22.26
CA PHE A 85 14.98 -11.72 -22.17
C PHE A 85 15.07 -10.85 -20.92
N CYS A 86 15.49 -11.42 -19.77
CA CYS A 86 15.82 -10.63 -18.59
C CYS A 86 16.89 -9.59 -18.91
N GLY A 87 17.98 -9.98 -19.57
CA GLY A 87 19.04 -9.05 -19.97
C GLY A 87 18.55 -7.97 -20.94
N GLU A 88 17.69 -8.32 -21.90
CA GLU A 88 17.10 -7.35 -22.84
C GLU A 88 16.22 -6.31 -22.12
N LEU A 89 15.42 -6.71 -21.13
CA LEU A 89 14.59 -5.80 -20.34
C LEU A 89 15.38 -5.00 -19.31
N GLN A 90 16.41 -5.59 -18.69
CA GLN A 90 17.34 -4.88 -17.80
C GLN A 90 18.05 -3.75 -18.53
N SER A 91 18.42 -3.94 -19.81
CA SER A 91 18.96 -2.86 -20.64
C SER A 91 17.97 -1.70 -20.79
N MET A 92 16.68 -2.00 -21.00
CA MET A 92 15.65 -0.94 -21.10
C MET A 92 15.48 -0.18 -19.79
N LEU A 93 15.48 -0.91 -18.67
CA LEU A 93 15.38 -0.32 -17.34
C LEU A 93 16.58 0.57 -17.02
N ALA A 94 17.78 0.18 -17.44
CA ALA A 94 19.00 0.98 -17.28
C ALA A 94 19.03 2.20 -18.20
N GLU A 95 18.45 2.11 -19.40
CA GLU A 95 18.38 3.20 -20.37
C GLU A 95 17.35 4.28 -19.99
N SER A 96 16.21 3.89 -19.42
CA SER A 96 15.16 4.83 -19.05
C SER A 96 14.33 4.33 -17.86
N PRO A 97 14.21 5.15 -16.78
CA PRO A 97 13.38 4.80 -15.64
C PRO A 97 11.88 5.06 -15.86
N ARG A 98 11.49 5.66 -16.99
CA ARG A 98 10.10 6.12 -17.22
C ARG A 98 9.05 5.04 -17.02
N HIS A 99 9.33 3.86 -17.57
CA HIS A 99 8.44 2.70 -17.50
C HIS A 99 8.99 1.64 -16.53
N ALA A 100 9.75 2.07 -15.53
CA ALA A 100 10.48 1.17 -14.64
C ALA A 100 9.54 0.22 -13.90
N ALA A 101 8.36 0.68 -13.46
CA ALA A 101 7.39 -0.19 -12.80
C ALA A 101 6.95 -1.34 -13.70
N MET A 102 6.59 -1.05 -14.96
CA MET A 102 6.22 -2.04 -15.97
C MET A 102 7.37 -2.99 -16.32
N TYR A 103 8.60 -2.48 -16.45
CA TYR A 103 9.77 -3.33 -16.67
C TYR A 103 10.05 -4.27 -15.50
N ASN A 104 9.90 -3.78 -14.25
CA ASN A 104 10.01 -4.63 -13.07
C ASN A 104 8.89 -5.68 -13.02
N LEU A 105 7.65 -5.33 -13.39
CA LEU A 105 6.56 -6.30 -13.54
C LEU A 105 6.92 -7.42 -14.53
N PHE A 106 7.41 -7.05 -15.72
CA PHE A 106 7.79 -8.02 -16.75
C PHE A 106 9.00 -8.87 -16.36
N LEU A 107 10.00 -8.29 -15.69
CA LEU A 107 11.12 -9.03 -15.11
C LEU A 107 10.64 -10.02 -14.04
N GLY A 108 9.71 -9.61 -13.19
CA GLY A 108 9.07 -10.50 -12.22
C GLY A 108 8.41 -11.70 -12.90
N ASP A 109 7.66 -11.46 -13.98
CA ASP A 109 7.03 -12.53 -14.77
C ASP A 109 8.05 -13.50 -15.37
N LEU A 110 9.15 -12.99 -15.94
CA LEU A 110 10.24 -13.83 -16.46
C LEU A 110 10.86 -14.71 -15.36
N HIS A 111 11.19 -14.12 -14.20
CA HIS A 111 11.73 -14.88 -13.08
C HIS A 111 10.74 -15.94 -12.59
N ARG A 112 9.44 -15.61 -12.49
CA ARG A 112 8.38 -16.56 -12.11
C ARG A 112 8.31 -17.75 -13.08
N TYR A 113 8.74 -17.58 -14.33
CA TYR A 113 8.72 -18.65 -15.32
C TYR A 113 9.88 -19.65 -15.18
N LEU A 114 10.94 -19.32 -14.46
CA LEU A 114 12.08 -20.21 -14.26
C LEU A 114 11.70 -21.40 -13.39
N LYS A 115 12.24 -22.58 -13.71
CA LYS A 115 12.05 -23.80 -12.90
C LYS A 115 12.91 -23.81 -11.64
N ASN A 116 14.06 -23.14 -11.68
CA ASN A 116 14.96 -23.02 -10.53
C ASN A 116 14.30 -22.14 -9.46
N THR A 117 14.06 -22.72 -8.28
CA THR A 117 13.40 -22.06 -7.14
C THR A 117 14.14 -20.81 -6.68
N ASP A 118 15.48 -20.81 -6.69
CA ASP A 118 16.28 -19.68 -6.20
C ASP A 118 16.13 -18.48 -7.13
N GLN A 119 16.19 -18.72 -8.44
CA GLN A 119 16.00 -17.66 -9.43
C GLN A 119 14.53 -17.24 -9.58
N SER A 120 13.60 -18.17 -9.32
CA SER A 120 12.16 -17.89 -9.33
C SER A 120 11.75 -17.00 -8.15
N SER A 121 12.42 -17.13 -7.00
CA SER A 121 12.18 -16.29 -5.82
C SER A 121 12.39 -14.79 -6.06
N LEU A 122 13.25 -14.43 -7.03
CA LEU A 122 13.46 -13.04 -7.43
C LEU A 122 12.20 -12.39 -8.02
N SER A 123 11.23 -13.18 -8.50
CA SER A 123 9.97 -12.64 -9.00
C SER A 123 9.26 -11.76 -7.98
N THR A 124 9.24 -12.19 -6.71
CA THR A 124 8.66 -11.43 -5.60
C THR A 124 9.37 -10.08 -5.37
N VAL A 125 10.71 -10.07 -5.47
CA VAL A 125 11.49 -8.82 -5.33
C VAL A 125 11.12 -7.83 -6.44
N TYR A 126 11.02 -8.31 -7.67
CA TYR A 126 10.65 -7.49 -8.82
C TYR A 126 9.21 -6.95 -8.72
N TYR A 127 8.25 -7.76 -8.27
CA TYR A 127 6.87 -7.26 -8.09
C TYR A 127 6.76 -6.23 -6.97
N ARG A 128 7.46 -6.41 -5.84
CA ARG A 128 7.51 -5.37 -4.80
C ARG A 128 8.11 -4.08 -5.35
N ARG A 129 9.19 -4.18 -6.13
CA ARG A 129 9.81 -3.01 -6.73
C ARG A 129 8.89 -2.29 -7.73
N ALA A 130 8.08 -3.05 -8.48
CA ALA A 130 7.07 -2.46 -9.37
C ALA A 130 6.04 -1.64 -8.58
N VAL A 131 5.50 -2.20 -7.49
CA VAL A 131 4.54 -1.51 -6.60
C VAL A 131 5.15 -0.28 -5.93
N GLU A 132 6.40 -0.35 -5.47
CA GLU A 132 7.11 0.79 -4.88
C GLU A 132 7.31 1.95 -5.86
N MET A 133 7.46 1.64 -7.14
CA MET A 133 7.64 2.64 -8.20
C MET A 133 6.31 3.25 -8.63
N ASP A 134 5.29 2.40 -8.78
CA ASP A 134 3.96 2.80 -9.23
C ASP A 134 2.91 1.83 -8.66
N ALA A 135 2.08 2.35 -7.76
CA ALA A 135 1.01 1.59 -7.13
C ALA A 135 -0.17 1.31 -8.08
N ASP A 136 -0.28 2.03 -9.19
CA ASP A 136 -1.35 1.84 -10.19
C ASP A 136 -1.10 0.60 -11.06
N VAL A 137 0.09 0.01 -11.00
CA VAL A 137 0.42 -1.30 -11.60
C VAL A 137 -0.19 -2.43 -10.75
N GLY A 138 -1.52 -2.46 -10.67
CA GLY A 138 -2.31 -3.39 -9.85
C GLY A 138 -2.04 -4.87 -10.13
N GLN A 139 -1.56 -5.20 -11.34
CA GLN A 139 -1.15 -6.57 -11.68
C GLN A 139 -0.03 -7.08 -10.78
N ALA A 140 0.89 -6.21 -10.32
CA ALA A 140 1.98 -6.60 -9.43
C ALA A 140 1.46 -7.09 -8.06
N PHE A 141 0.47 -6.41 -7.49
CA PHE A 141 -0.21 -6.87 -6.26
C PHE A 141 -0.84 -8.24 -6.44
N ASN A 142 -1.51 -8.50 -7.56
CA ASN A 142 -2.09 -9.80 -7.84
C ASN A 142 -1.03 -10.90 -7.92
N GLN A 143 0.12 -10.63 -8.56
CA GLN A 143 1.20 -11.62 -8.62
C GLN A 143 1.87 -11.85 -7.26
N LEU A 144 2.01 -10.82 -6.43
CA LEU A 144 2.48 -10.97 -5.05
C LEU A 144 1.53 -11.86 -4.25
N ALA A 145 0.23 -11.64 -4.34
CA ALA A 145 -0.76 -12.49 -3.67
C ALA A 145 -0.63 -13.95 -4.11
N ILE A 146 -0.54 -14.22 -5.41
CA ILE A 146 -0.37 -15.59 -5.94
C ILE A 146 0.94 -16.23 -5.46
N ASN A 147 2.04 -15.47 -5.43
CA ASN A 147 3.34 -15.97 -5.04
C ASN A 147 3.45 -16.22 -3.52
N GLU A 148 2.78 -15.41 -2.69
CA GLU A 148 2.95 -15.40 -1.24
C GLU A 148 1.82 -16.13 -0.47
N THR A 149 0.67 -16.41 -1.10
CA THR A 149 -0.44 -17.14 -0.45
C THR A 149 -0.76 -18.49 -1.09
N PRO A 150 -0.79 -19.60 -0.32
CA PRO A 150 -1.42 -20.83 -0.77
C PRO A 150 -2.93 -20.62 -0.84
N VAL A 151 -3.47 -20.56 -2.06
CA VAL A 151 -4.90 -20.34 -2.33
C VAL A 151 -5.72 -21.45 -1.65
N LYS A 152 -6.38 -21.14 -0.52
CA LYS A 152 -7.47 -21.94 0.02
C LYS A 152 -8.78 -21.42 -0.56
N THR A 153 -9.57 -22.33 -1.11
CA THR A 153 -10.91 -22.08 -1.65
C THR A 153 -11.83 -21.44 -0.61
N VAL A 154 -12.37 -20.26 -0.93
CA VAL A 154 -13.42 -19.59 -0.16
C VAL A 154 -14.78 -20.16 -0.60
N SER A 155 -15.58 -20.66 0.34
CA SER A 155 -16.98 -21.01 0.08
C SER A 155 -17.87 -19.78 0.25
N ARG A 156 -18.89 -19.63 -0.59
CA ARG A 156 -19.87 -18.54 -0.48
C ARG A 156 -20.83 -18.86 0.67
N THR A 157 -20.72 -18.12 1.77
CA THR A 157 -21.69 -18.12 2.88
C THR A 157 -22.50 -16.82 2.90
N ASN A 158 -23.55 -16.77 3.72
CA ASN A 158 -24.41 -15.60 3.86
C ASN A 158 -23.68 -14.48 4.62
N LEU A 159 -23.43 -13.37 3.92
CA LEU A 159 -22.57 -12.25 4.37
C LEU A 159 -23.09 -11.56 5.65
N ASP A 160 -24.41 -11.46 5.81
CA ASP A 160 -25.01 -10.74 6.95
C ASP A 160 -24.80 -11.48 8.27
N SER A 161 -24.98 -12.80 8.27
CA SER A 161 -24.73 -13.62 9.47
C SER A 161 -23.26 -13.71 9.83
N GLU A 162 -22.36 -13.72 8.84
CA GLU A 162 -20.92 -13.77 9.10
C GLU A 162 -20.37 -12.44 9.62
N GLY A 163 -20.92 -11.31 9.17
CA GLY A 163 -20.58 -9.99 9.72
C GLY A 163 -20.91 -9.87 11.22
N ILE A 164 -22.09 -10.35 11.64
CA ILE A 164 -22.48 -10.37 13.05
C ILE A 164 -21.55 -11.27 13.87
N ARG A 165 -21.28 -12.49 13.36
CA ARG A 165 -20.39 -13.45 14.03
C ARG A 165 -18.97 -12.90 14.20
N LEU A 166 -18.47 -12.16 13.20
CA LEU A 166 -17.18 -11.50 13.28
C LEU A 166 -17.15 -10.46 14.41
N VAL A 167 -18.16 -9.58 14.49
CA VAL A 167 -18.23 -8.55 15.54
C VAL A 167 -18.33 -9.19 16.93
N GLU A 168 -19.11 -10.25 17.08
CA GLU A 168 -19.21 -11.00 18.34
C GLU A 168 -17.88 -11.68 18.71
N ALA A 169 -17.16 -12.23 17.72
CA ALA A 169 -15.84 -12.81 17.93
C ALA A 169 -14.82 -11.76 18.39
N ILE A 170 -14.82 -10.57 17.80
CA ILE A 170 -13.93 -9.47 18.23
C ILE A 170 -14.24 -9.06 19.68
N LYS A 171 -15.53 -8.97 20.04
CA LYS A 171 -15.96 -8.63 21.41
C LYS A 171 -15.55 -9.68 22.43
N SER A 172 -15.47 -10.96 22.05
CA SER A 172 -15.09 -12.05 22.95
C SER A 172 -13.58 -12.20 23.14
N LEU A 173 -12.75 -11.48 22.37
CA LEU A 173 -11.30 -11.47 22.56
C LEU A 173 -10.93 -10.80 23.89
N SER A 174 -10.08 -11.49 24.65
CA SER A 174 -9.54 -11.00 25.93
C SER A 174 -8.65 -9.78 25.73
N ASP A 175 -7.74 -9.84 24.74
CA ASP A 175 -6.82 -8.75 24.39
C ASP A 175 -6.75 -8.59 22.86
N PRO A 176 -7.74 -7.90 22.25
CA PRO A 176 -7.80 -7.75 20.81
C PRO A 176 -6.73 -6.80 20.25
N ILE A 177 -6.13 -5.96 21.10
CA ILE A 177 -5.13 -4.99 20.65
C ILE A 177 -3.82 -5.68 20.33
N ARG A 178 -3.46 -6.67 21.14
CA ARG A 178 -2.26 -7.47 20.90
C ARG A 178 -2.43 -8.54 19.81
N ASP A 179 -3.63 -8.67 19.25
CA ASP A 179 -3.90 -9.63 18.17
C ASP A 179 -3.48 -9.07 16.79
N GLN A 180 -2.35 -9.57 16.29
CA GLN A 180 -1.81 -9.20 14.98
C GLN A 180 -2.73 -9.64 13.82
N GLN A 181 -3.44 -10.76 13.96
CA GLN A 181 -4.35 -11.26 12.93
C GLN A 181 -5.58 -10.38 12.81
N LEU A 182 -6.10 -9.89 13.95
CA LEU A 182 -7.19 -8.92 13.96
C LEU A 182 -6.78 -7.62 13.25
N SER A 183 -5.58 -7.11 13.53
CA SER A 183 -5.06 -5.90 12.88
C SER A 183 -5.00 -6.04 11.35
N LEU A 184 -4.51 -7.19 10.85
CA LEU A 184 -4.48 -7.50 9.41
C LEU A 184 -5.90 -7.63 8.83
N LEU A 185 -6.83 -8.25 9.55
CA LEU A 185 -8.22 -8.39 9.11
C LEU A 185 -8.90 -7.02 8.97
N LEU A 186 -8.70 -6.12 9.92
CA LEU A 186 -9.25 -4.76 9.87
C LEU A 186 -8.69 -3.96 8.69
N LEU A 187 -7.39 -4.12 8.39
CA LEU A 187 -6.78 -3.53 7.21
C LEU A 187 -7.41 -4.06 5.92
N ILE A 188 -7.61 -5.37 5.81
CA ILE A 188 -8.26 -5.99 4.63
C ILE A 188 -9.69 -5.45 4.46
N LEU A 189 -10.46 -5.35 5.55
CA LEU A 189 -11.82 -4.79 5.51
C LEU A 189 -11.80 -3.30 5.11
N SER A 190 -10.84 -2.53 5.62
CA SER A 190 -10.63 -1.13 5.24
C SER A 190 -10.36 -0.98 3.75
N LEU A 191 -9.41 -1.75 3.19
CA LEU A 191 -9.11 -1.77 1.75
C LEU A 191 -10.30 -2.24 0.91
N SER A 192 -11.04 -3.25 1.39
CA SER A 192 -12.27 -3.73 0.72
C SER A 192 -13.34 -2.64 0.65
N THR A 193 -13.40 -1.78 1.66
CA THR A 193 -14.30 -0.61 1.67
C THR A 193 -13.91 0.40 0.60
N ARG A 194 -12.60 0.66 0.43
CA ARG A 194 -12.09 1.53 -0.64
C ARG A 194 -12.45 0.99 -2.03
N GLN A 195 -12.20 -0.31 -2.24
CA GLN A 195 -12.54 -1.00 -3.49
C GLN A 195 -14.04 -0.93 -3.82
N ALA A 196 -14.92 -1.01 -2.81
CA ALA A 196 -16.37 -0.88 -3.00
C ALA A 196 -16.75 0.52 -3.52
N VAL A 197 -16.10 1.58 -3.04
CA VAL A 197 -16.29 2.95 -3.56
C VAL A 197 -15.83 3.04 -5.01
N GLU A 198 -14.61 2.60 -5.30
CA GLU A 198 -13.99 2.72 -6.62
C GLU A 198 -14.73 1.91 -7.69
N SER A 199 -15.30 0.77 -7.32
CA SER A 199 -16.16 -0.03 -8.20
C SER A 199 -17.57 0.54 -8.39
N GLY A 200 -17.93 1.62 -7.69
CA GLY A 200 -19.26 2.24 -7.73
C GLY A 200 -20.34 1.40 -7.04
N ASN A 201 -19.97 0.43 -6.21
CA ASN A 201 -20.90 -0.43 -5.49
C ASN A 201 -21.30 0.21 -4.15
N GLU A 202 -22.26 1.14 -4.21
CA GLU A 202 -22.71 1.92 -3.04
C GLU A 202 -23.25 1.02 -1.91
N ASP A 203 -23.97 -0.06 -2.22
CA ASP A 203 -24.51 -0.99 -1.23
C ASP A 203 -23.40 -1.74 -0.49
N ALA A 204 -22.41 -2.27 -1.23
CA ALA A 204 -21.24 -2.91 -0.62
C ALA A 204 -20.43 -1.92 0.21
N PHE A 205 -20.30 -0.67 -0.23
CA PHE A 205 -19.63 0.37 0.52
C PHE A 205 -20.32 0.65 1.86
N ILE A 206 -21.64 0.89 1.86
CA ILE A 206 -22.40 1.15 3.09
C ILE A 206 -22.36 -0.06 4.03
N GLY A 207 -22.45 -1.28 3.49
CA GLY A 207 -22.31 -2.51 4.26
C GLY A 207 -20.95 -2.62 4.94
N CYS A 208 -19.86 -2.39 4.20
CA CYS A 208 -18.50 -2.42 4.74
C CYS A 208 -18.26 -1.33 5.78
N VAL A 209 -18.78 -0.11 5.56
CA VAL A 209 -18.69 0.99 6.54
C VAL A 209 -19.38 0.61 7.85
N THR A 210 -20.59 0.05 7.77
CA THR A 210 -21.36 -0.37 8.95
C THR A 210 -20.65 -1.47 9.73
N LEU A 211 -20.09 -2.46 9.02
CA LEU A 211 -19.31 -3.54 9.62
C LEU A 211 -18.05 -3.01 10.31
N LEU A 212 -17.26 -2.17 9.63
CA LEU A 212 -16.03 -1.60 10.19
C LEU A 212 -16.30 -0.71 11.40
N CYS A 213 -17.34 0.13 11.38
CA CYS A 213 -17.76 0.86 12.57
C CYS A 213 -18.05 -0.10 13.74
N SER A 214 -18.76 -1.19 13.47
CA SER A 214 -19.10 -2.20 14.49
C SER A 214 -17.89 -2.97 15.01
N CYS A 215 -16.86 -3.17 14.17
CA CYS A 215 -15.59 -3.78 14.55
C CYS A 215 -14.68 -2.82 15.34
N TYR A 216 -14.61 -1.55 14.97
CA TYR A 216 -13.72 -0.57 15.61
C TYR A 216 -14.24 -0.06 16.95
N LEU A 217 -15.55 0.08 17.14
CA LEU A 217 -16.14 0.52 18.41
C LEU A 217 -15.62 -0.24 19.64
N PRO A 218 -15.67 -1.59 19.69
CA PRO A 218 -15.16 -2.33 20.84
C PRO A 218 -13.62 -2.30 21.00
N LEU A 219 -12.89 -1.81 19.99
CA LEU A 219 -11.44 -1.69 20.01
C LEU A 219 -11.00 -0.32 20.53
N ILE A 220 -11.68 0.76 20.14
CA ILE A 220 -11.37 2.12 20.58
C ILE A 220 -11.40 2.21 22.11
N ASP A 221 -12.39 1.59 22.75
CA ASP A 221 -12.53 1.59 24.22
C ASP A 221 -11.37 0.87 24.93
N LYS A 222 -10.65 0.00 24.22
CA LYS A 222 -9.53 -0.76 24.76
C LYS A 222 -8.18 -0.07 24.49
N VAL A 223 -8.09 0.85 23.53
CA VAL A 223 -6.83 1.51 23.17
C VAL A 223 -6.46 2.51 24.26
N VAL A 224 -5.39 2.20 25.00
CA VAL A 224 -4.84 3.09 26.02
C VAL A 224 -3.92 4.09 25.33
N ILE A 225 -4.39 5.34 25.19
CA ILE A 225 -3.51 6.44 24.80
C ILE A 225 -2.80 6.90 26.07
N THR A 226 -1.52 6.53 26.22
CA THR A 226 -0.66 7.12 27.25
C THR A 226 -0.44 8.59 26.89
N GLN A 227 -1.29 9.48 27.41
CA GLN A 227 -0.91 10.88 27.53
C GLN A 227 0.16 10.94 28.60
N SER A 228 1.38 11.38 28.24
CA SER A 228 2.39 11.71 29.23
C SER A 228 1.76 12.68 30.22
N GLU A 229 1.79 12.34 31.50
CA GLU A 229 1.17 13.10 32.60
C GLU A 229 1.95 14.41 32.90
N GLU A 230 2.39 15.10 31.87
CA GLU A 230 2.97 16.43 31.90
C GLU A 230 2.16 17.35 30.98
N VAL A 231 1.10 17.93 31.55
CA VAL A 231 0.91 19.37 31.71
C VAL A 231 -0.59 19.67 31.82
N ARG A 232 -0.96 20.02 33.06
CA ARG A 232 -2.19 20.72 33.44
C ARG A 232 -2.41 21.99 32.60
N ASP A 233 -3.67 22.37 32.46
CA ASP A 233 -4.23 23.61 31.90
C ASP A 233 -4.31 23.73 30.37
N ASP A 234 -5.39 23.14 29.82
CA ASP A 234 -5.96 23.51 28.50
C ASP A 234 -6.20 25.03 28.33
N ASP A 235 -6.33 25.74 29.46
CA ASP A 235 -6.47 27.19 29.52
C ASP A 235 -5.17 27.94 29.14
N GLU A 236 -4.01 27.32 29.31
CA GLU A 236 -2.72 27.96 29.02
C GLU A 236 -2.35 27.85 27.53
N VAL A 237 -2.71 26.76 26.85
CA VAL A 237 -2.51 26.61 25.39
C VAL A 237 -3.34 27.63 24.61
N ILE A 238 -4.55 27.94 25.08
CA ILE A 238 -5.41 29.00 24.51
C ILE A 238 -4.82 30.40 24.82
N ARG A 239 -4.24 30.62 26.01
CA ARG A 239 -3.57 31.88 26.37
C ARG A 239 -2.27 32.09 25.58
N ILE A 240 -1.47 31.05 25.33
CA ILE A 240 -0.23 31.12 24.53
C ILE A 240 -0.56 31.45 23.07
N ARG A 241 -1.59 30.83 22.48
CA ARG A 241 -2.06 31.19 21.12
C ARG A 241 -2.61 32.61 21.03
N ARG A 242 -3.30 33.13 22.05
CA ARG A 242 -3.77 34.53 22.09
C ARG A 242 -2.65 35.54 22.34
N ARG A 243 -1.59 35.18 23.08
CA ARG A 243 -0.42 36.05 23.30
C ARG A 243 0.46 36.15 22.05
N ARG A 244 0.65 35.06 21.30
CA ARG A 244 1.48 35.07 20.07
C ARG A 244 0.92 35.98 18.96
N VAL A 245 -0.40 36.17 18.91
CA VAL A 245 -1.05 37.08 17.94
C VAL A 245 -0.92 38.55 18.34
N ARG A 246 -0.49 38.87 19.57
CA ARG A 246 -0.33 40.24 20.07
C ARG A 246 1.11 40.69 20.30
N SER A 247 2.10 39.79 20.29
CA SER A 247 3.50 40.09 20.58
C SER A 247 4.41 40.11 19.34
N GLU A 248 3.85 40.22 18.14
CA GLU A 248 4.60 40.43 16.88
C GLU A 248 4.82 41.92 16.56
N SER A 249 4.39 42.83 17.43
CA SER A 249 4.90 44.21 17.46
C SER A 249 5.80 44.38 18.68
N ASP A 250 6.99 44.91 18.42
CA ASP A 250 7.99 45.41 19.38
C ASP A 250 9.03 44.38 19.80
N ARG A 251 10.01 44.24 18.90
CA ARG A 251 11.38 43.85 19.26
C ARG A 251 12.01 45.00 20.03
N GLU A 252 12.68 44.70 21.14
CA GLU A 252 14.02 45.22 21.43
C GLU A 252 14.71 44.38 22.51
N ASP A 253 16.01 44.20 22.28
CA ASP A 253 17.03 43.63 23.16
C ASP A 253 16.93 44.12 24.61
N ASP A 254 17.23 43.26 25.60
CA ASP A 254 18.50 43.43 26.31
C ASP A 254 18.89 42.28 27.24
N SER A 255 20.21 42.10 27.31
CA SER A 255 20.95 41.04 27.98
C SER A 255 21.19 41.35 29.46
N ARG A 256 21.42 40.30 30.30
CA ARG A 256 22.37 40.18 31.45
C ARG A 256 21.85 39.10 32.43
N SER A 257 22.41 37.90 32.53
CA SER A 257 23.75 37.45 32.96
C SER A 257 24.05 37.57 34.45
N ARG A 258 24.47 36.43 35.04
CA ARG A 258 25.31 36.22 36.24
C ARG A 258 24.63 36.26 37.60
N ASP A 259 25.05 35.52 38.62
CA ASP A 259 25.91 34.34 38.81
C ASP A 259 25.84 34.04 40.34
N SER A 260 26.38 32.88 40.74
CA SER A 260 27.04 32.62 42.03
C SER A 260 26.24 31.95 43.16
N SER A 261 26.25 30.61 43.11
CA SER A 261 26.91 29.67 44.03
C SER A 261 27.38 30.15 45.42
N SER A 262 27.15 29.34 46.47
CA SER A 262 28.24 28.73 47.26
C SER A 262 27.75 27.73 48.34
N SER A 263 28.45 26.58 48.42
CA SER A 263 28.88 25.78 49.59
C SER A 263 27.94 25.59 50.79
N GLY A 264 27.75 24.41 51.39
CA GLY A 264 28.64 23.27 51.58
C GLY A 264 28.46 22.80 53.03
N GLY A 265 28.52 21.49 53.31
CA GLY A 265 28.45 20.95 54.67
C GLY A 265 27.92 19.53 54.74
N ASP A 266 28.83 18.59 55.00
CA ASP A 266 28.57 17.18 55.31
C ASP A 266 27.80 17.02 56.62
N SER A 267 26.84 16.09 56.67
CA SER A 267 26.66 15.18 57.82
C SER A 267 25.46 14.25 57.64
N GLU A 268 25.76 12.96 57.77
CA GLU A 268 24.96 11.92 58.45
C GLU A 268 23.89 11.14 57.67
N GLU A 269 23.99 9.84 57.91
CA GLU A 269 23.22 8.72 57.39
C GLU A 269 21.73 8.88 57.69
N THR A 270 20.91 8.92 56.64
CA THR A 270 19.50 8.53 56.74
C THR A 270 19.15 7.69 55.52
N GLU A 271 18.78 6.45 55.82
CA GLU A 271 18.03 5.47 55.03
C GLU A 271 17.73 5.89 53.58
N SER A 272 18.42 5.24 52.64
CA SER A 272 18.06 5.22 51.22
C SER A 272 16.65 4.63 51.09
N GLU A 273 15.63 5.49 51.21
CA GLU A 273 14.36 5.29 50.52
C GLU A 273 14.71 5.00 49.06
N ARG A 274 14.48 3.75 48.68
CA ARG A 274 14.57 3.28 47.31
C ARG A 274 13.55 4.11 46.54
N SER A 275 14.00 5.22 45.96
CA SER A 275 13.22 6.00 45.02
C SER A 275 12.81 5.03 43.91
N GLU A 276 11.55 4.62 43.92
CA GLU A 276 10.92 4.03 42.75
C GLU A 276 11.01 5.10 41.67
N LEU A 277 12.02 4.99 40.82
CA LEU A 277 12.06 5.69 39.54
C LEU A 277 10.71 5.44 38.87
N PRO A 278 10.05 6.46 38.29
CA PRO A 278 8.78 6.27 37.60
C PRO A 278 9.00 5.17 36.57
N ARG A 279 8.24 4.09 36.66
CA ARG A 279 8.23 3.04 35.64
C ARG A 279 7.99 3.76 34.31
N GLU A 280 8.98 3.71 33.42
CA GLU A 280 8.81 4.16 32.04
C GLU A 280 7.49 3.59 31.54
N GLN A 281 6.54 4.48 31.27
CA GLN A 281 5.19 4.11 30.86
C GLN A 281 5.35 3.41 29.50
N GLU A 282 5.20 2.08 29.47
CA GLU A 282 5.27 1.30 28.22
C GLU A 282 4.27 1.92 27.23
N VAL A 283 4.79 2.59 26.21
CA VAL A 283 3.98 3.09 25.11
C VAL A 283 3.38 1.87 24.42
N ASP A 284 2.05 1.76 24.40
CA ASP A 284 1.36 0.70 23.69
C ASP A 284 1.47 0.93 22.17
N ILE A 285 2.60 0.51 21.60
CA ILE A 285 2.90 0.58 20.18
C ILE A 285 1.80 -0.10 19.36
N GLN A 286 1.20 -1.17 19.88
CA GLN A 286 0.21 -1.96 19.16
C GLN A 286 -1.18 -1.30 19.14
N GLY A 287 -1.60 -0.71 20.25
CA GLY A 287 -2.74 0.21 20.29
C GLY A 287 -2.58 1.38 19.31
N GLY A 288 -1.35 1.91 19.20
CA GLY A 288 -0.99 2.93 18.22
C GLY A 288 -1.23 2.52 16.76
N TRP A 289 -0.91 1.28 16.38
CA TRP A 289 -1.16 0.78 15.01
C TRP A 289 -2.64 0.67 14.69
N ILE A 290 -3.47 0.20 15.63
CA ILE A 290 -4.93 0.13 15.44
C ILE A 290 -5.51 1.53 15.28
N LEU A 291 -5.08 2.49 16.11
CA LEU A 291 -5.51 3.88 16.01
C LEU A 291 -5.11 4.50 14.65
N ALA A 292 -3.88 4.25 14.19
CA ALA A 292 -3.41 4.71 12.89
C ALA A 292 -4.27 4.15 11.75
N ALA A 293 -4.59 2.85 11.78
CA ALA A 293 -5.46 2.21 10.79
C ALA A 293 -6.89 2.81 10.79
N ILE A 294 -7.46 3.07 11.98
CA ILE A 294 -8.75 3.74 12.12
C ILE A 294 -8.71 5.16 11.54
N CYS A 295 -7.69 5.93 11.86
CA CYS A 295 -7.52 7.29 11.36
C CYS A 295 -7.37 7.32 9.83
N GLU A 296 -6.55 6.43 9.26
CA GLU A 296 -6.35 6.33 7.81
C GLU A 296 -7.65 5.92 7.10
N TRP A 297 -8.41 5.01 7.70
CA TRP A 297 -9.72 4.61 7.19
C TRP A 297 -10.72 5.78 7.22
N LEU A 298 -10.85 6.47 8.36
CA LEU A 298 -11.72 7.65 8.53
C LEU A 298 -11.37 8.77 7.54
N TYR A 299 -10.08 9.04 7.36
CA TYR A 299 -9.58 10.04 6.41
C TYR A 299 -10.07 9.75 4.98
N TYR A 300 -10.02 8.48 4.56
CA TYR A 300 -10.44 8.09 3.21
C TYR A 300 -11.97 8.07 3.05
N ILE A 301 -12.72 7.53 4.01
CA ILE A 301 -14.18 7.35 3.84
C ILE A 301 -14.97 8.65 4.05
N SER A 302 -14.48 9.59 4.87
CA SER A 302 -15.24 10.78 5.26
C SER A 302 -15.66 11.64 4.05
N PRO A 303 -14.75 11.97 3.10
CA PRO A 303 -15.14 12.66 1.87
C PRO A 303 -16.17 11.90 1.03
N GLN A 304 -16.09 10.57 1.00
CA GLN A 304 -17.01 9.72 0.23
C GLN A 304 -18.41 9.71 0.84
N LEU A 305 -18.50 9.61 2.17
CA LEU A 305 -19.77 9.73 2.91
C LEU A 305 -20.40 11.12 2.73
N HIS A 306 -19.59 12.19 2.76
CA HIS A 306 -20.08 13.53 2.47
C HIS A 306 -20.59 13.70 1.04
N SER A 307 -19.88 13.12 0.06
CA SER A 307 -20.32 13.09 -1.33
C SER A 307 -21.66 12.36 -1.49
N LEU A 308 -21.79 11.17 -0.89
CA LEU A 308 -23.05 10.40 -0.89
C LEU A 308 -24.19 11.16 -0.22
N LYS A 309 -23.94 11.83 0.91
CA LYS A 309 -24.95 12.60 1.64
C LYS A 309 -25.52 13.74 0.80
N ASN A 310 -24.69 14.32 -0.05
CA ASN A 310 -25.08 15.42 -0.92
C ASN A 310 -25.72 14.96 -2.24
N ARG A 311 -25.72 13.65 -2.54
CA ARG A 311 -26.44 13.07 -3.68
C ARG A 311 -27.92 12.88 -3.31
N LYS A 312 -28.80 13.64 -3.99
CA LYS A 312 -30.26 13.70 -3.74
C LYS A 312 -31.04 12.37 -3.86
N LYS A 313 -30.40 11.22 -4.12
CA LYS A 313 -31.06 9.95 -4.45
C LYS A 313 -30.61 8.72 -3.65
N THR A 314 -29.55 8.80 -2.85
CA THR A 314 -29.07 7.62 -2.10
C THR A 314 -29.61 7.68 -0.66
N PRO A 315 -30.46 6.74 -0.22
CA PRO A 315 -30.89 6.66 1.16
C PRO A 315 -29.70 6.19 2.02
N ILE A 316 -28.97 7.13 2.61
CA ILE A 316 -28.00 6.79 3.65
C ILE A 316 -28.79 6.29 4.87
N PRO A 317 -28.44 5.12 5.46
CA PRO A 317 -29.07 4.68 6.70
C PRO A 317 -29.03 5.78 7.76
N ALA A 318 -30.18 6.12 8.35
CA ALA A 318 -30.31 7.20 9.34
C ALA A 318 -29.32 7.08 10.52
N ALA A 319 -28.84 5.87 10.80
CA ALA A 319 -27.79 5.58 11.78
C ALA A 319 -26.47 6.34 11.54
N LEU A 320 -26.15 6.71 10.29
CA LEU A 320 -24.95 7.49 9.94
C LEU A 320 -25.16 9.01 9.99
N LEU A 321 -26.40 9.48 10.24
CA LEU A 321 -26.77 10.90 10.22
C LEU A 321 -27.05 11.49 11.62
N ASN A 322 -27.11 10.65 12.65
CA ASN A 322 -27.42 11.10 14.01
C ASN A 322 -26.18 11.68 14.71
N VAL A 323 -25.86 12.93 14.40
CA VAL A 323 -25.18 13.80 15.38
C VAL A 323 -26.24 14.20 16.41
N PRO A 324 -26.07 13.94 17.72
CA PRO A 324 -26.95 14.52 18.72
C PRO A 324 -26.69 16.02 18.76
N CYS A 325 -27.44 16.78 17.95
CA CYS A 325 -27.61 18.21 18.14
C CYS A 325 -28.38 18.39 19.45
N SER A 326 -27.66 18.50 20.57
CA SER A 326 -28.21 19.14 21.75
C SER A 326 -28.43 20.62 21.41
N PRO A 327 -29.63 21.18 21.62
CA PRO A 327 -29.81 22.61 21.49
C PRO A 327 -28.99 23.31 22.60
N PRO A 328 -28.42 24.49 22.33
CA PRO A 328 -27.73 25.24 23.38
C PRO A 328 -28.72 25.56 24.51
N PRO A 329 -28.27 25.53 25.77
CA PRO A 329 -29.11 25.88 26.91
C PRO A 329 -29.61 27.32 26.76
N LYS A 330 -30.88 27.52 27.09
CA LYS A 330 -31.61 28.80 26.98
C LYS A 330 -31.02 29.89 27.86
#